data_AF-A0A7S4US11-F1
#
_entry.id   AF-A0A7S4US11-F1
#
_cell.length_a   1.000
_cell.length_b   1.000
_cell.length_c   1.000
_cell.angle_alpha   90.00
_cell.angle_beta   90.00
_cell.angle_gamma   90.00
#
_symmetry.space_group_name_H-M   'P 1'
#
loop_
_entity.id
_entity.type
_entity.pdbx_description
1 polymer ?
#
loop_
_entity_poly.entity_id
_entity_poly.type
_entity_poly.pdbx_seq_one_letter_code
_entity_poly.pdbx_strand_id
1 'polypeptide(L)'
;MLFSDGGRAVSMYDFQYVGKASPGKDLAYCLICTSRDLSEVAQVAYLEHYLSELRPRLEAQGDVPPSLAELRVAYGLGVCDLSRWMVGWNRQYWASFKGMMQPRCEPTLQTIDGGKLLTSEEAYLEAVFSAFPP
;
A
#
# COMPACT_ATOMS: atom_id res chain seq x y z
N MET A 1 11.63 -8.46 -8.11
CA MET A 1 11.33 -8.17 -9.52
C MET A 1 12.60 -8.26 -10.33
N LEU A 2 12.51 -8.86 -11.52
CA LEU A 2 13.59 -8.92 -12.50
C LEU A 2 13.18 -8.06 -13.68
N PHE A 3 14.07 -7.19 -14.15
CA PHE A 3 13.82 -6.33 -15.31
C PHE A 3 14.64 -6.83 -16.50
N SER A 4 14.08 -6.77 -17.70
CA SER A 4 14.84 -7.03 -18.93
C SER A 4 15.89 -5.95 -19.16
N ASP A 5 16.86 -6.24 -20.01
CA ASP A 5 17.76 -5.21 -20.55
C ASP A 5 16.92 -4.11 -21.23
N GLY A 6 17.05 -2.88 -20.74
CA GLY A 6 16.26 -1.72 -21.18
C GLY A 6 14.90 -1.52 -20.48
N GLY A 7 14.55 -2.31 -19.46
CA GLY A 7 13.44 -2.05 -18.55
C GLY A 7 12.02 -2.16 -19.14
N ARG A 8 11.87 -2.73 -20.34
CA ARG A 8 10.57 -2.85 -21.04
C ARG A 8 9.75 -4.08 -20.65
N ALA A 9 10.39 -5.07 -20.04
CA ALA A 9 9.71 -6.23 -19.51
C ALA A 9 10.12 -6.45 -18.05
N VAL A 10 9.16 -6.92 -17.25
CA VAL A 10 9.36 -7.25 -15.84
C VAL A 10 8.86 -8.67 -15.58
N SER A 11 9.58 -9.41 -14.77
CA SER A 11 9.12 -10.66 -14.18
C SER A 11 9.04 -10.53 -12.67
N MET A 12 7.92 -10.99 -12.12
CA MET A 12 7.69 -11.10 -10.69
C MET A 12 7.83 -12.56 -10.29
N TYR A 13 8.37 -12.80 -9.10
CA TYR A 13 8.57 -14.11 -8.51
C TYR A 13 8.25 -14.02 -7.02
N ASP A 14 8.27 -15.15 -6.30
CA ASP A 14 7.95 -15.20 -4.86
C ASP A 14 6.46 -14.95 -4.56
N PHE A 15 5.59 -15.65 -5.28
CA PHE A 15 4.13 -15.55 -5.15
C PHE A 15 3.55 -16.42 -4.02
N GLN A 16 4.35 -16.90 -3.06
CA GLN A 16 3.86 -17.76 -1.97
C GLN A 16 2.89 -17.05 -1.01
N TYR A 17 2.79 -15.73 -1.07
CA TYR A 17 1.88 -14.92 -0.25
C TYR A 17 0.74 -14.26 -1.04
N VAL A 18 0.47 -14.71 -2.28
CA VAL A 18 -0.67 -14.20 -3.04
C VAL A 18 -2.00 -14.64 -2.42
N GLY A 19 -2.98 -13.75 -2.47
CA GLY A 19 -4.31 -14.01 -1.95
C GLY A 19 -5.26 -12.85 -2.18
N LYS A 20 -6.45 -12.92 -1.57
CA LYS A 20 -7.42 -11.85 -1.63
C LYS A 20 -7.01 -10.73 -0.66
N ALA A 21 -6.80 -9.53 -1.17
CA ALA A 21 -6.54 -8.33 -0.39
C ALA A 21 -6.85 -7.06 -1.20
N SER A 22 -6.82 -5.90 -0.53
CA SER A 22 -6.82 -4.61 -1.22
C SER A 22 -5.57 -4.47 -2.11
N PRO A 23 -5.69 -3.92 -3.34
CA PRO A 23 -4.56 -3.60 -4.21
C PRO A 23 -3.52 -2.68 -3.55
N GLY A 24 -3.91 -1.93 -2.50
CA GLY A 24 -3.00 -1.11 -1.71
C GLY A 24 -1.84 -1.90 -1.09
N LYS A 25 -2.02 -3.20 -0.80
CA LYS A 25 -0.94 -4.06 -0.30
C LYS A 25 0.12 -4.31 -1.37
N ASP A 26 -0.30 -4.63 -2.59
CA ASP A 26 0.64 -4.87 -3.69
C ASP A 26 1.42 -3.60 -4.04
N LEU A 27 0.75 -2.44 -4.01
CA LEU A 27 1.40 -1.13 -4.18
C LEU A 27 2.43 -0.84 -3.08
N ALA A 28 2.09 -1.13 -1.82
CA ALA A 28 3.00 -0.97 -0.70
C ALA A 28 4.24 -1.88 -0.83
N TYR A 29 4.03 -3.17 -1.08
CA TYR A 29 5.14 -4.11 -1.32
C TYR A 29 6.00 -3.69 -2.51
N CYS A 30 5.38 -3.30 -3.62
CA CYS A 30 6.08 -2.84 -4.81
C CYS A 30 6.96 -1.62 -4.47
N LEU A 31 6.36 -0.50 -4.07
CA LEU A 31 7.08 0.76 -3.92
C LEU A 31 8.12 0.73 -2.78
N ILE A 32 7.80 0.10 -1.64
CA ILE A 32 8.71 0.03 -0.50
C ILE A 32 9.87 -0.94 -0.77
N CYS A 33 9.61 -2.10 -1.38
CA CYS A 33 10.64 -3.12 -1.56
C CYS A 33 11.50 -2.91 -2.81
N THR A 34 11.01 -2.22 -3.85
CA THR A 34 11.81 -1.95 -5.05
C THR A 34 12.75 -0.77 -4.92
N SER A 35 12.48 0.16 -4.00
CA SER A 35 13.35 1.32 -3.80
C SER A 35 13.46 1.65 -2.32
N ARG A 36 14.69 1.53 -1.79
CA ARG A 36 14.99 1.77 -0.38
C ARG A 36 14.94 3.24 0.04
N ASP A 37 14.92 4.16 -0.92
CA ASP A 37 15.00 5.61 -0.68
C ASP A 37 14.00 6.40 -1.52
N LEU A 38 12.81 5.83 -1.76
CA LEU A 38 11.75 6.54 -2.44
C LEU A 38 11.22 7.70 -1.57
N SER A 39 11.43 8.95 -2.01
CA SER A 39 10.87 10.12 -1.33
C SER A 39 9.33 10.10 -1.36
N GLU A 40 8.68 10.79 -0.43
CA GLU A 40 7.21 10.86 -0.41
C GLU A 40 6.65 11.44 -1.71
N VAL A 41 7.27 12.49 -2.24
CA VAL A 41 6.88 13.11 -3.52
C VAL A 41 6.94 12.08 -4.67
N ALA A 42 8.01 11.29 -4.74
CA ALA A 42 8.15 10.28 -5.78
C ALA A 42 7.17 9.10 -5.58
N GLN A 43 6.86 8.72 -4.34
CA GLN A 43 5.81 7.73 -4.06
C GLN A 43 4.44 8.22 -4.55
N VAL A 44 4.08 9.48 -4.26
CA VAL A 44 2.83 10.09 -4.73
C VAL A 44 2.79 10.14 -6.26
N ALA A 45 3.89 10.53 -6.92
CA ALA A 45 3.96 10.53 -8.39
C ALA A 45 3.72 9.13 -8.99
N TYR A 46 4.22 8.06 -8.36
CA TYR A 46 3.94 6.70 -8.80
C TYR A 46 2.48 6.29 -8.56
N LEU A 47 1.85 6.72 -7.46
CA LEU A 47 0.43 6.48 -7.22
C LEU A 47 -0.44 7.23 -8.23
N GLU A 48 -0.08 8.46 -8.59
CA GLU A 48 -0.74 9.23 -9.65
C GLU A 48 -0.62 8.54 -11.00
N HIS A 49 0.57 8.08 -11.36
CA HIS A 49 0.79 7.32 -12.58
C HIS A 49 -0.03 6.03 -12.59
N TYR A 50 0.00 5.24 -11.52
CA TYR A 50 -0.81 4.04 -11.38
C TYR A 50 -2.30 4.33 -11.55
N LEU A 51 -2.81 5.39 -10.91
CA LEU A 51 -4.21 5.79 -11.04
C LEU A 51 -4.57 6.23 -12.46
N SER A 52 -3.68 6.95 -13.15
CA SER A 52 -3.90 7.36 -14.54
C SER A 52 -4.02 6.18 -15.49
N GLU A 53 -3.30 5.09 -15.21
CA GLU A 53 -3.40 3.84 -15.96
C GLU A 53 -4.63 3.03 -15.54
N LEU A 54 -4.93 2.94 -14.25
CA LEU A 54 -6.03 2.15 -13.74
C LEU A 54 -7.40 2.71 -14.15
N ARG A 55 -7.57 4.03 -14.10
CA ARG A 55 -8.84 4.75 -14.33
C ARG A 55 -9.57 4.33 -15.62
N PRO A 56 -8.97 4.45 -16.83
CA PRO A 56 -9.67 4.08 -18.06
C PRO A 56 -10.02 2.58 -18.13
N ARG A 57 -9.29 1.72 -17.41
CA ARG A 57 -9.53 0.27 -17.40
C ARG A 57 -10.74 -0.09 -16.51
N LEU A 58 -10.88 0.57 -15.36
CA LEU A 58 -12.06 0.44 -14.50
C LEU A 58 -13.31 1.01 -15.17
N GLU A 59 -13.20 2.21 -15.75
CA GLU A 59 -14.32 2.85 -16.46
C GLU A 59 -14.81 1.99 -17.63
N ALA A 60 -13.90 1.34 -18.37
CA ALA A 60 -14.25 0.41 -19.45
C ALA A 60 -14.96 -0.87 -18.96
N GLN A 61 -14.83 -1.21 -17.68
CA GLN A 61 -15.51 -2.34 -17.03
C GLN A 61 -16.85 -1.92 -16.38
N GLY A 62 -17.16 -0.62 -16.36
CA GLY A 62 -18.33 -0.07 -15.67
C GLY A 62 -18.11 0.20 -14.19
N ASP A 63 -16.88 0.10 -13.71
CA ASP A 63 -16.51 0.37 -12.32
C ASP A 63 -16.21 1.85 -12.09
N VAL A 64 -16.36 2.29 -10.83
CA VAL A 64 -16.00 3.66 -10.41
C VAL A 64 -14.54 3.69 -9.98
N PRO A 65 -13.66 4.46 -10.65
CA PRO A 65 -12.26 4.56 -10.26
C PRO A 65 -12.12 5.35 -8.95
N PRO A 66 -11.18 4.98 -8.06
CA PRO A 66 -10.93 5.74 -6.85
C PRO A 66 -10.35 7.12 -7.16
N SER A 67 -10.50 8.04 -6.22
CA SER A 67 -9.72 9.26 -6.14
C SER A 67 -8.27 8.94 -5.72
N LEU A 68 -7.35 9.88 -5.97
CA LEU A 68 -5.98 9.77 -5.48
C LEU A 68 -5.94 9.72 -3.94
N ALA A 69 -6.86 10.41 -3.27
CA ALA A 69 -6.94 10.41 -1.81
C ALA A 69 -7.29 9.01 -1.27
N GLU A 70 -8.30 8.37 -1.84
CA GLU A 70 -8.68 6.99 -1.48
C GLU A 70 -7.54 6.02 -1.76
N LEU A 71 -6.87 6.14 -2.92
CA LEU A 71 -5.72 5.31 -3.25
C LEU A 71 -4.55 5.53 -2.27
N ARG A 72 -4.31 6.74 -1.79
CA ARG A 72 -3.28 7.03 -0.78
C ARG A 72 -3.61 6.39 0.56
N VAL A 73 -4.87 6.40 0.97
CA VAL A 73 -5.32 5.66 2.18
C VAL A 73 -5.10 4.16 1.98
N ALA A 74 -5.45 3.63 0.81
CA ALA A 74 -5.24 2.23 0.46
C ALA A 74 -3.77 1.80 0.58
N TYR A 75 -2.90 2.59 -0.03
CA TYR A 75 -1.45 2.41 0.02
C TYR A 75 -0.93 2.51 1.46
N GLY A 76 -1.35 3.52 2.21
CA GLY A 76 -0.95 3.71 3.61
C GLY A 76 -1.30 2.49 4.48
N LEU A 77 -2.51 1.95 4.34
CA LEU A 77 -2.92 0.73 5.06
C LEU A 77 -2.12 -0.49 4.62
N GLY A 78 -1.75 -0.59 3.34
CA GLY A 78 -0.80 -1.57 2.84
C GLY A 78 0.58 -1.44 3.51
N VAL A 79 1.07 -0.22 3.71
CA VAL A 79 2.33 0.06 4.42
C VAL A 79 2.22 -0.31 5.90
N CYS A 80 1.09 -0.05 6.56
CA CYS A 80 0.83 -0.49 7.94
C CYS A 80 0.92 -2.02 8.07
N ASP A 81 0.27 -2.75 7.16
CA ASP A 81 0.31 -4.22 7.17
C ASP A 81 1.71 -4.77 6.88
N LEU A 82 2.41 -4.20 5.90
CA LEU A 82 3.80 -4.55 5.61
C LEU A 82 4.71 -4.26 6.81
N SER A 83 4.53 -3.12 7.48
CA SER A 83 5.27 -2.76 8.70
C SER A 83 5.06 -3.80 9.80
N ARG A 84 3.80 -4.14 10.10
CA ARG A 84 3.44 -5.19 11.06
C ARG A 84 4.09 -6.53 10.72
N TRP A 85 4.05 -6.93 9.45
CA TRP A 85 4.64 -8.18 8.98
C TRP A 85 6.18 -8.18 9.13
N MET A 86 6.84 -7.11 8.69
CA MET A 86 8.31 -6.99 8.75
C MET A 86 8.85 -6.99 10.20
N VAL A 87 8.13 -6.34 11.13
CA VAL A 87 8.46 -6.34 12.56
C VAL A 87 8.46 -7.76 13.13
N GLY A 88 7.46 -8.57 12.75
CA GLY A 88 7.32 -9.95 13.24
C GLY A 88 8.22 -10.96 12.53
N TRP A 89 8.61 -10.69 11.27
CA TRP A 89 9.33 -11.66 10.45
C TRP A 89 10.85 -11.62 10.62
N ASN A 90 11.47 -10.44 10.47
CA ASN A 90 12.92 -10.33 10.51
C ASN A 90 13.37 -8.95 10.99
N ARG A 91 13.90 -8.91 12.22
CA ARG A 91 14.33 -7.66 12.89
C ARG A 91 15.43 -6.90 12.14
N GLN A 92 16.32 -7.59 11.43
CA GLN A 92 17.41 -6.96 10.68
C GLN A 92 16.90 -6.30 9.40
N TYR A 93 16.00 -6.97 8.67
CA TYR A 93 15.33 -6.37 7.52
C TYR A 93 14.39 -5.23 7.92
N TRP A 94 13.65 -5.39 9.01
CA TRP A 94 12.84 -4.31 9.59
C TRP A 94 13.67 -3.03 9.81
N ALA A 95 14.86 -3.14 10.41
CA ALA A 95 15.72 -1.98 10.66
C ALA A 95 16.08 -1.20 9.38
N SER A 96 16.13 -1.88 8.22
CA SER A 96 16.45 -1.26 6.93
C SER A 96 15.28 -0.47 6.32
N PHE A 97 14.03 -0.82 6.64
CA PHE A 97 12.83 -0.19 6.05
C PHE A 97 12.00 0.59 7.07
N LYS A 98 12.31 0.48 8.37
CA LYS A 98 11.61 1.15 9.47
C LYS A 98 11.41 2.65 9.23
N GLY A 99 12.45 3.34 8.77
CA GLY A 99 12.40 4.79 8.52
C GLY A 99 11.41 5.18 7.43
N MET A 100 11.14 4.28 6.48
CA MET A 100 10.16 4.49 5.43
C MET A 100 8.74 4.09 5.88
N MET A 101 8.59 2.99 6.62
CA MET A 101 7.26 2.48 6.93
C MET A 101 6.64 3.10 8.20
N GLN A 102 7.41 3.20 9.28
CA GLN A 102 6.86 3.55 10.59
C GLN A 102 6.24 4.97 10.65
N PRO A 103 6.88 6.02 10.08
CA PRO A 103 6.30 7.37 10.15
C PRO A 103 4.95 7.51 9.43
N ARG A 104 4.60 6.57 8.55
CA ARG A 104 3.33 6.56 7.80
C ARG A 104 2.20 5.88 8.57
N CYS A 105 2.52 5.04 9.54
CA CYS A 105 1.53 4.18 10.19
C CYS A 105 0.53 5.00 11.01
N GLU A 106 1.02 5.82 11.94
CA GLU A 106 0.16 6.60 12.84
C GLU A 106 -0.75 7.59 12.09
N PRO A 107 -0.26 8.43 11.14
CA PRO A 107 -1.13 9.32 10.38
C PRO A 107 -2.21 8.58 9.56
N THR A 108 -1.86 7.41 9.01
CA THR A 108 -2.81 6.58 8.25
C THR A 108 -3.90 6.04 9.17
N LEU A 109 -3.54 5.53 10.35
CA LEU A 109 -4.50 5.01 11.32
C LEU A 109 -5.41 6.12 11.84
N GLN A 110 -4.85 7.28 12.17
CA GLN A 110 -5.62 8.47 12.55
C GLN A 110 -6.61 8.91 11.47
N THR A 111 -6.26 8.72 10.18
CA THR A 111 -7.16 9.07 9.07
C THR A 111 -8.41 8.19 9.05
N ILE A 112 -8.27 6.89 9.37
CA ILE A 112 -9.40 5.94 9.30
C ILE A 112 -10.24 5.90 10.59
N ASP A 113 -9.66 6.23 11.75
CA ASP A 113 -10.37 6.26 13.03
C ASP A 113 -10.76 7.68 13.49
N GLY A 114 -10.34 8.71 12.76
CA GLY A 114 -10.57 10.11 13.11
C GLY A 114 -9.77 10.57 14.35
N GLY A 115 -8.63 9.93 14.62
CA GLY A 115 -7.80 10.12 15.82
C GLY A 115 -8.38 9.47 17.08
N LYS A 116 -9.36 8.57 16.95
CA LYS A 116 -10.00 7.90 18.08
C LYS A 116 -9.21 6.67 18.47
N LEU A 117 -8.97 6.49 19.76
CA LEU A 117 -8.44 5.23 20.27
C LEU A 117 -9.54 4.15 20.14
N LEU A 118 -9.40 3.28 19.13
CA LEU A 118 -10.30 2.14 18.95
C LEU A 118 -10.10 1.13 20.08
N THR A 119 -11.19 0.68 20.70
CA THR A 119 -11.15 -0.15 21.91
C THR A 119 -11.35 -1.64 21.66
N SER A 120 -11.61 -2.06 20.41
CA SER A 120 -11.75 -3.47 20.04
C SER A 120 -11.27 -3.74 18.61
N GLU A 121 -11.05 -5.01 18.30
CA GLU A 121 -10.69 -5.49 16.96
C GLU A 121 -11.82 -5.24 15.95
N GLU A 122 -13.08 -5.41 16.36
CA GLU A 122 -14.24 -5.15 15.50
C GLU A 122 -14.30 -3.67 15.08
N ALA A 123 -14.07 -2.74 16.01
CA ALA A 123 -14.03 -1.32 15.69
C ALA A 123 -12.88 -0.97 14.73
N TYR A 124 -11.74 -1.66 14.86
CA TYR A 124 -10.62 -1.53 13.93
C TYR A 124 -10.96 -2.07 12.54
N LEU A 125 -11.56 -3.25 12.45
CA LEU A 125 -11.97 -3.84 11.18
C LEU A 125 -13.03 -2.97 10.50
N GLU A 126 -14.01 -2.45 11.24
CA GLU A 126 -15.00 -1.52 10.72
C GLU A 126 -14.35 -0.25 10.17
N ALA A 127 -13.42 0.38 10.90
CA ALA A 127 -12.70 1.56 10.43
C ALA A 127 -11.91 1.26 9.14
N VAL A 128 -11.18 0.14 9.09
CA VAL A 128 -10.42 -0.30 7.91
C VAL A 128 -11.35 -0.56 6.73
N PHE A 129 -12.44 -1.32 6.90
CA PHE A 129 -13.38 -1.62 5.82
C PHE A 129 -14.20 -0.41 5.39
N SER A 130 -14.44 0.57 6.27
CA SER A 130 -15.07 1.84 5.88
C SER A 130 -14.21 2.65 4.91
N ALA A 131 -12.89 2.51 5.01
CA ALA A 131 -11.93 3.11 4.06
C ALA A 131 -11.88 2.35 2.71
N PHE A 132 -12.56 1.20 2.62
CA PHE A 132 -12.65 0.35 1.44
C PHE A 132 -14.09 -0.17 1.26
N PRO A 133 -15.05 0.69 0.85
CA PRO A 133 -16.39 0.20 0.57
C PRO A 133 -16.32 -0.91 -0.49
N PRO A 134 -17.08 -2.01 -0.30
CA PRO A 134 -17.07 -3.17 -1.19
C PRO A 134 -17.55 -2.84 -2.61
#